data_AF-A0AA86I484-F1
#
_entry.id   AF-A0AA86I484-F1
#
_cell.length_a   1.000
_cell.length_b   1.000
_cell.length_c   1.000
_cell.angle_alpha   90.00
_cell.angle_beta   90.00
_cell.angle_gamma   90.00
#
_symmetry.space_group_name_H-M   'P 1'
#
loop_
_entity.id
_entity.type
_entity.pdbx_description
1 polymer ?
#
loop_
_entity_poly.entity_id
_entity_poly.type
_entity_poly.pdbx_seq_one_letter_code
_entity_poly.pdbx_strand_id
1 'polypeptide(L)' 'MSENNEAPERRRERLKQEEIKRNPAGNVNDAFNRNEAGNLSGLAGSLGWKGLGVLIAVIIIGFIAASLFLK' A
#
# COMPACT_ATOMS: atom_id res chain seq x y z
N MET A 1 -9.83 33.11 -28.74
CA MET A 1 -10.01 32.76 -27.31
C MET A 1 -11.45 32.29 -27.11
N SER A 2 -11.69 30.99 -27.19
CA SER A 2 -13.02 30.37 -27.14
C SER A 2 -13.02 29.12 -26.25
N GLU A 3 -12.21 29.14 -25.19
CA GLU A 3 -12.04 28.01 -24.26
C GLU A 3 -12.84 28.18 -22.96
N ASN A 4 -13.69 29.21 -22.89
CA ASN A 4 -14.46 29.57 -21.69
C ASN A 4 -15.94 29.13 -21.74
N ASN A 5 -16.37 28.37 -22.76
CA ASN A 5 -17.73 27.86 -22.90
C ASN A 5 -17.86 26.36 -22.56
N GLU A 6 -16.95 25.81 -21.76
CA GLU A 6 -17.10 24.45 -21.25
C GLU A 6 -18.05 24.46 -20.04
N ALA A 7 -19.01 23.53 -20.02
CA ALA A 7 -19.86 23.34 -18.85
C ALA A 7 -19.00 23.19 -17.59
N PRO A 8 -19.39 23.78 -16.45
CA PRO A 8 -18.56 23.79 -15.23
C PRO A 8 -18.17 22.37 -14.76
N GLU A 9 -18.99 21.37 -15.06
CA GLU A 9 -18.71 19.95 -14.81
C GLU A 9 -17.55 19.42 -15.67
N ARG A 10 -17.55 19.71 -16.98
CA ARG A 10 -16.47 19.32 -17.91
C ARG A 10 -15.15 19.96 -17.51
N ARG A 11 -15.17 21.22 -17.08
CA ARG A 11 -13.98 21.94 -16.62
C ARG A 11 -13.40 21.28 -15.36
N ARG A 12 -14.24 20.84 -14.43
CA ARG A 12 -13.82 20.11 -13.22
C ARG A 12 -13.21 18.76 -13.56
N GLU A 13 -13.82 18.00 -14.47
CA GLU A 13 -13.28 16.71 -14.91
C GLU A 13 -11.93 16.86 -15.60
N ARG A 14 -11.77 17.87 -16.47
CA ARG A 14 -10.49 18.16 -17.14
C ARG A 14 -9.38 18.42 -16.12
N LEU A 15 -9.64 19.28 -15.14
CA LEU A 15 -8.66 19.60 -14.09
C LEU A 15 -8.30 18.37 -13.26
N LYS A 16 -9.26 17.50 -12.93
CA LYS A 16 -9.00 16.24 -12.22
C LYS A 16 -8.13 15.30 -13.05
N GLN A 17 -8.37 15.18 -14.35
CA GLN A 17 -7.53 14.36 -15.23
C GLN A 17 -6.11 14.94 -15.38
N GLU A 18 -5.99 16.26 -15.42
CA GLU A 18 -4.71 16.97 -15.52
C GLU A 18 -3.89 16.81 -14.23
N GLU A 19 -4.54 16.83 -13.07
CA GLU A 19 -3.92 16.51 -11.78
C GLU A 19 -3.42 15.06 -11.73
N ILE A 20 -4.23 14.09 -12.18
CA ILE A 20 -3.83 12.67 -12.23
C ILE A 20 -2.63 12.46 -13.16
N LYS A 21 -2.61 13.12 -14.33
CA LYS A 21 -1.49 13.05 -15.27
C LYS A 21 -0.22 13.71 -14.74
N ARG A 22 -0.35 14.83 -14.03
CA ARG A 22 0.79 15.60 -13.50
C ARG A 22 1.32 15.02 -12.19
N ASN A 23 0.47 14.36 -11.41
CA ASN A 23 0.80 13.74 -10.13
C ASN A 23 0.33 12.28 -10.04
N PRO A 24 0.83 11.39 -10.91
CA PRO A 24 0.47 9.97 -10.86
C PRO A 24 0.92 9.31 -9.54
N ALA A 25 1.95 9.88 -8.89
CA ALA A 25 2.48 9.42 -7.62
C ALA A 25 1.65 9.87 -6.39
N GLY A 26 0.77 10.86 -6.54
CA GLY A 26 -0.03 11.40 -5.42
C GLY A 26 -0.98 10.38 -4.83
N ASN A 27 -1.71 9.66 -5.71
CA ASN A 27 -2.66 8.62 -5.29
C ASN A 27 -1.97 7.39 -4.69
N VAL A 28 -0.76 7.04 -5.14
CA VAL A 28 -0.02 5.92 -4.53
C VAL A 28 0.51 6.29 -3.15
N ASN A 29 1.04 7.49 -2.93
CA ASN A 29 1.43 7.93 -1.59
C ASN A 29 0.24 7.96 -0.63
N ASP A 30 -0.91 8.45 -1.08
CA ASP A 30 -2.14 8.45 -0.28
C ASP A 30 -2.64 7.02 0.00
N ALA A 31 -2.56 6.12 -0.97
CA ALA A 31 -2.89 4.71 -0.79
C ALA A 31 -1.91 3.99 0.16
N PHE A 32 -0.60 4.30 0.09
CA PHE A 32 0.40 3.76 0.99
C PHE A 32 0.17 4.24 2.43
N ASN A 33 -0.04 5.54 2.65
CA ASN A 33 -0.37 6.09 3.97
C ASN A 33 -1.71 5.59 4.50
N ARG A 34 -2.72 5.44 3.65
CA ARG A 34 -4.04 4.92 4.06
C ARG A 34 -4.00 3.43 4.42
N ASN A 35 -3.13 2.66 3.78
CA ASN A 35 -2.97 1.23 4.06
C ASN A 35 -2.22 0.96 5.38
N GLU A 36 -1.50 1.93 5.96
CA GLU A 36 -0.86 1.75 7.27
C GLU A 36 -1.85 1.46 8.40
N ALA A 37 -3.14 1.80 8.25
CA ALA A 37 -4.17 1.53 9.23
C ALA A 37 -4.60 0.04 9.35
N GLY A 38 -4.10 -0.86 8.49
CA GLY A 38 -4.44 -2.29 8.54
C GLY A 38 -3.36 -3.26 8.02
N ASN A 39 -2.15 -2.76 7.75
CA ASN A 39 -1.09 -3.49 7.03
C ASN A 39 -0.07 -4.08 8.00
N LEU A 40 0.58 -5.17 7.58
CA LEU A 40 1.68 -5.87 8.27
C LEU A 40 2.80 -4.94 8.80
N SER A 41 2.87 -3.70 8.30
CA SER A 41 3.67 -2.60 8.87
C SER A 41 3.40 -2.36 10.36
N GLY A 42 2.14 -2.43 10.79
CA GLY A 42 1.78 -2.33 12.21
C GLY A 42 2.38 -3.47 13.04
N LEU A 43 2.40 -4.70 12.51
CA LEU A 43 3.00 -5.86 13.16
C LEU A 43 4.54 -5.81 13.13
N ALA A 44 5.14 -5.42 12.00
CA ALA A 44 6.59 -5.26 11.87
C ALA A 44 7.12 -4.09 12.73
N GLY A 45 6.32 -3.03 12.87
CA GLY A 45 6.59 -1.87 13.71
C GLY A 45 6.36 -2.14 15.20
N SER A 46 5.27 -2.83 15.57
CA SER A 46 4.92 -3.12 16.97
C SER A 46 5.74 -4.25 17.59
N LEU A 47 6.06 -5.28 16.80
CA LEU A 47 6.90 -6.42 17.22
C LEU A 47 8.39 -6.10 17.05
N GLY A 48 8.70 -5.06 16.27
CA GLY A 48 10.04 -4.67 15.88
C GLY A 48 10.68 -5.66 14.91
N TRP A 49 11.72 -5.20 14.20
CA TRP A 49 12.46 -6.02 13.24
C TRP A 49 13.04 -7.31 13.86
N LYS A 50 13.39 -7.25 15.16
CA LYS A 50 13.88 -8.41 15.91
C LYS A 50 12.77 -9.43 16.18
N GLY A 51 11.58 -8.98 16.58
CA GLY A 51 10.45 -9.87 16.85
C GLY A 51 9.94 -10.54 15.58
N LEU A 52 9.88 -9.79 14.48
CA LEU A 52 9.52 -10.33 13.17
C LEU A 52 10.51 -11.41 12.71
N GLY A 53 11.81 -11.18 12.88
CA GLY A 53 12.85 -12.16 12.54
C GLY A 53 12.73 -13.46 13.34
N VAL A 54 12.46 -13.36 14.64
CA VAL A 54 12.25 -14.53 15.50
C VAL A 54 10.99 -15.30 15.09
N LEU A 55 9.89 -14.59 14.82
CA LEU A 55 8.63 -15.20 14.39
C LEU A 55 8.80 -16.02 13.10
N ILE A 56 9.48 -15.44 12.11
CA ILE A 56 9.78 -16.11 10.85
C ILE A 56 10.64 -17.36 11.07
N ALA A 57 11.67 -17.26 11.92
CA ALA A 57 12.55 -18.38 12.23
C ALA A 57 11.79 -19.55 12.87
N VAL A 58 10.88 -19.28 13.81
CA VAL A 58 10.04 -20.30 14.46
C VAL A 58 9.14 -21.01 13.45
N ILE A 59 8.51 -20.27 12.54
CA ILE A 59 7.64 -20.84 11.50
C ILE A 59 8.45 -21.77 10.58
N ILE A 60 9.64 -21.36 10.16
CA ILE A 60 10.51 -22.16 9.28
C ILE A 60 10.94 -23.46 9.99
N ILE A 61 11.38 -23.36 11.25
CA ILE A 61 11.80 -24.53 12.03
C ILE A 61 10.62 -25.49 12.24
N GLY A 62 9.45 -24.97 12.61
CA GLY A 62 8.23 -25.76 12.78
C GLY A 62 7.81 -26.46 11.49
N PHE A 63 7.91 -25.78 10.34
CA PHE A 63 7.61 -26.36 9.04
C PHE A 63 8.58 -27.48 8.66
N ILE A 64 9.89 -27.29 8.89
CA ILE A 64 10.90 -28.33 8.65
C ILE A 64 10.64 -29.54 9.55
N ALA A 65 10.40 -29.33 10.85
CA ALA A 65 10.07 -30.40 11.78
C ALA A 65 8.80 -31.14 11.34
N ALA A 66 7.72 -30.41 11.05
CA ALA A 66 6.48 -31.00 10.54
C ALA A 66 6.71 -31.81 9.26
N SER A 67 7.45 -31.27 8.29
CA SER A 67 7.77 -31.96 7.03
C SER A 67 8.60 -33.24 7.23
N LEU A 68 9.45 -33.29 8.26
CA LEU A 68 10.24 -34.48 8.61
C LEU A 68 9.44 -35.51 9.40
N PHE A 69 8.50 -35.08 10.25
CA PHE A 69 7.68 -35.96 11.10
C PHE A 69 6.36 -36.41 10.44
N LEU A 70 5.83 -35.65 9.47
CA LEU A 70 4.65 -36.00 8.66
C LEU A 70 5.04 -36.67 7.33
N LYS A 71 6.32 -37.03 7.17
CA LYS A 71 6.83 -37.92 6.12
C LYS A 71 6.61 -39.37 6.54
#